data_AF-A0A0S9F7L1-F1
#
_entry.id   AF-A0A0S9F7L1-F1
#
_cell.length_a   1.000
_cell.length_b   1.000
_cell.length_c   1.000
_cell.angle_alpha   90.00
_cell.angle_beta   90.00
_cell.angle_gamma   90.00
#
_symmetry.space_group_name_H-M   'P 1'
#
loop_
_entity.id
_entity.type
_entity.pdbx_description
1 polymer ?
#
loop_
_entity_poly.entity_id
_entity_poly.type
_entity_poly.pdbx_seq_one_letter_code
_entity_poly.pdbx_strand_id
1 'polypeptide(L)'
;MTINLLQDKGVPLDRQGMSWKDMVGKPISKLDDDAFTRVRAILMNGLELDSLRTKQVALRMNADARVQLAQLMRVEQHQATTINWLIGADHSPLETTIGYEQTAIEVTASIAQLESDPYLAQGYRYALLEDFDHLYRYSALLDRLEGKDANNITQGYTDIVPARPTWEHHRAPEHDLLEPYGPDAELSTKLHALTLTGGEYQTHDYYMNIGPLFADPLARQLYAEIASVESQHITHYGSMLNPYETPLEKLLISEACEVWNYAGCAAQETNPRIRALWERFLEYELGHLQVALKLFKDVERRDPAEILGDGLLPRFIEFKSQRGFVRRVVENETSMRKLGTQFVDEADEGASSLRYRLQVNATGSPSRNASATWTWTPGTELARGLEPVKRAA
;
A
#
# COMPACT_ATOMS: atom_id res chain seq x y z
N MET A 1 10.41 -9.08 -23.67
CA MET A 1 9.24 -8.80 -24.51
C MET A 1 8.53 -7.61 -23.90
N THR A 2 8.04 -6.68 -24.71
CA THR A 2 7.26 -5.53 -24.22
C THR A 2 5.80 -5.96 -24.15
N ILE A 3 5.18 -5.83 -22.97
CA ILE A 3 3.78 -6.21 -22.75
C ILE A 3 2.86 -5.16 -23.38
N ASN A 4 1.79 -5.61 -24.05
CA ASN A 4 0.71 -4.76 -24.53
C ASN A 4 -0.65 -5.23 -23.98
N LEU A 5 -1.28 -4.40 -23.15
CA LEU A 5 -2.55 -4.65 -22.45
C LEU A 5 -3.72 -5.00 -23.39
N LEU A 6 -3.70 -4.54 -24.65
CA LEU A 6 -4.79 -4.77 -25.60
C LEU A 6 -4.61 -6.06 -26.42
N GLN A 7 -3.40 -6.64 -26.45
CA GLN A 7 -3.03 -7.72 -27.38
C GLN A 7 -2.57 -9.00 -26.69
N ASP A 8 -1.85 -8.88 -25.58
CA ASP A 8 -1.27 -10.03 -24.89
C ASP A 8 -2.32 -10.84 -24.14
N LYS A 9 -2.25 -12.16 -24.28
CA LYS A 9 -3.35 -13.07 -23.91
C LYS A 9 -3.17 -13.79 -22.59
N GLY A 10 -1.93 -13.94 -22.14
CA GLY A 10 -1.59 -14.76 -20.97
C GLY A 10 -2.11 -16.19 -21.05
N VAL A 11 -2.42 -16.74 -19.88
CA VAL A 11 -3.02 -18.06 -19.70
C VAL A 11 -4.55 -17.92 -19.62
N PRO A 12 -5.33 -18.63 -20.46
CA PRO A 12 -6.79 -18.65 -20.34
C PRO A 12 -7.28 -19.11 -18.96
N LEU A 13 -8.35 -18.47 -18.46
CA LEU A 13 -8.90 -18.64 -17.11
C LEU A 13 -9.19 -20.11 -16.73
N ASP A 14 -9.67 -20.93 -17.66
CA ASP A 14 -9.97 -22.35 -17.46
C ASP A 14 -8.73 -23.23 -17.21
N ARG A 15 -7.54 -22.68 -17.43
CA ARG A 15 -6.26 -23.36 -17.18
C ARG A 15 -5.50 -22.80 -15.97
N GLN A 16 -6.07 -21.83 -15.26
CA GLN A 16 -5.42 -21.17 -14.13
C GLN A 16 -5.68 -21.89 -12.80
N GLY A 17 -5.32 -23.17 -12.74
CA GLY A 17 -5.52 -24.01 -11.54
C GLY A 17 -4.37 -23.96 -10.55
N MET A 18 -4.67 -24.10 -9.26
CA MET A 18 -3.69 -24.34 -8.19
C MET A 18 -4.19 -25.43 -7.24
N SER A 19 -3.29 -26.33 -6.80
CA SER A 19 -3.60 -27.23 -5.69
C SER A 19 -3.47 -26.52 -4.35
N TRP A 20 -4.03 -27.09 -3.27
CA TRP A 20 -3.84 -26.57 -1.91
C TRP A 20 -2.36 -26.41 -1.53
N LYS A 21 -1.51 -27.34 -1.97
CA LYS A 21 -0.07 -27.29 -1.71
C LYS A 21 0.61 -26.16 -2.49
N ASP A 22 0.18 -25.91 -3.72
CA ASP A 22 0.71 -24.81 -4.54
C ASP A 22 0.30 -23.46 -3.98
N MET A 23 -0.93 -23.34 -3.46
CA MET A 23 -1.42 -22.10 -2.85
C MET A 23 -0.69 -21.74 -1.56
N VAL A 24 -0.46 -22.71 -0.67
CA VAL A 24 0.23 -22.44 0.60
C VAL A 24 1.72 -22.16 0.39
N GLY A 25 2.36 -22.92 -0.50
CA GLY A 25 3.76 -22.70 -0.86
C GLY A 25 4.74 -22.73 0.33
N LYS A 26 5.93 -22.14 0.11
CA LYS A 26 6.93 -21.89 1.16
C LYS A 26 6.96 -20.38 1.46
N PRO A 27 6.92 -19.95 2.74
CA PRO A 27 7.09 -18.55 3.10
C PRO A 27 8.45 -17.99 2.67
N ILE A 28 8.56 -16.66 2.61
CA ILE A 28 9.85 -15.96 2.54
C ILE A 28 10.61 -16.09 3.87
N SER A 29 11.94 -16.03 3.83
CA SER A 29 12.80 -16.04 5.01
C SER A 29 13.05 -14.62 5.47
N LYS A 30 12.69 -14.28 6.72
CA LYS A 30 13.03 -12.96 7.27
C LYS A 30 14.53 -12.72 7.47
N LEU A 31 15.35 -13.78 7.36
CA LEU A 31 16.80 -13.73 7.54
C LEU A 31 17.56 -13.62 6.21
N ASP A 32 17.05 -14.26 5.16
CA ASP A 32 17.79 -14.45 3.91
C ASP A 32 17.21 -13.65 2.74
N ASP A 33 15.91 -13.35 2.76
CA ASP A 33 15.24 -12.63 1.68
C ASP A 33 15.36 -11.11 1.87
N ASP A 34 15.44 -10.39 0.75
CA ASP A 34 15.54 -8.93 0.75
C ASP A 34 14.21 -8.30 1.24
N ALA A 35 14.29 -7.19 1.97
CA ALA A 35 13.13 -6.47 2.45
C ALA A 35 12.17 -6.07 1.32
N PHE A 36 12.68 -5.80 0.11
CA PHE A 36 11.84 -5.50 -1.05
C PHE A 36 11.09 -6.72 -1.60
N THR A 37 11.54 -7.95 -1.33
CA THR A 37 10.71 -9.15 -1.58
C THR A 37 9.49 -9.15 -0.66
N ARG A 38 9.65 -8.76 0.61
CA ARG A 38 8.53 -8.59 1.56
C ARG A 38 7.62 -7.43 1.17
N VAL A 39 8.18 -6.27 0.80
CA VAL A 39 7.41 -5.10 0.33
C VAL A 39 6.50 -5.47 -0.85
N ARG A 40 7.02 -6.20 -1.84
CA ARG A 40 6.21 -6.69 -2.97
C ARG A 40 5.11 -7.64 -2.51
N ALA A 41 5.41 -8.58 -1.61
CA ALA A 41 4.40 -9.51 -1.11
C ALA A 41 3.25 -8.78 -0.36
N ILE A 42 3.58 -7.79 0.47
CA ILE A 42 2.58 -6.98 1.18
C ILE A 42 1.74 -6.16 0.19
N LEU A 43 2.39 -5.44 -0.73
CA LEU A 43 1.71 -4.62 -1.74
C LEU A 43 0.78 -5.48 -2.62
N MET A 44 1.31 -6.55 -3.22
CA MET A 44 0.54 -7.39 -4.14
C MET A 44 -0.65 -8.05 -3.45
N ASN A 45 -0.54 -8.37 -2.15
CA ASN A 45 -1.69 -8.89 -1.43
C ASN A 45 -2.80 -7.85 -1.25
N GLY A 46 -2.46 -6.59 -0.98
CA GLY A 46 -3.45 -5.52 -0.90
C GLY A 46 -4.14 -5.26 -2.24
N LEU A 47 -3.38 -5.27 -3.33
CA LEU A 47 -3.92 -5.12 -4.68
C LEU A 47 -4.94 -6.20 -5.05
N GLU A 48 -4.59 -7.46 -4.83
CA GLU A 48 -5.49 -8.59 -5.09
C GLU A 48 -6.79 -8.51 -4.26
N LEU A 49 -6.68 -8.09 -2.99
CA LEU A 49 -7.86 -7.96 -2.13
C LEU A 49 -8.75 -6.78 -2.54
N ASP A 50 -8.17 -5.67 -3.00
CA ASP A 50 -8.94 -4.56 -3.55
C ASP A 50 -9.57 -4.90 -4.92
N SER A 51 -8.86 -5.64 -5.76
CA SER A 51 -9.42 -6.15 -7.02
C SER A 51 -10.63 -7.06 -6.77
N LEU A 52 -10.54 -7.96 -5.79
CA LEU A 52 -11.68 -8.76 -5.34
C LEU A 52 -12.84 -7.89 -4.83
N ARG A 53 -12.59 -6.80 -4.09
CA ARG A 53 -13.62 -5.84 -3.67
C ARG A 53 -14.29 -5.17 -4.87
N THR A 54 -13.51 -4.71 -5.84
CA THR A 54 -14.00 -4.11 -7.09
C THR A 54 -14.90 -5.08 -7.85
N LYS A 55 -14.49 -6.34 -8.00
CA LYS A 55 -15.29 -7.38 -8.65
C LYS A 55 -16.55 -7.74 -7.89
N GLN A 56 -16.52 -7.73 -6.55
CA GLN A 56 -17.72 -7.91 -5.73
C GLN A 56 -18.74 -6.80 -5.96
N VAL A 57 -18.30 -5.54 -6.11
CA VAL A 57 -19.18 -4.43 -6.47
C VAL A 57 -19.72 -4.61 -7.89
N ALA A 58 -18.86 -4.92 -8.86
CA ALA A 58 -19.26 -5.17 -10.23
C ALA A 58 -20.30 -6.30 -10.34
N LEU A 59 -20.14 -7.38 -9.57
CA LEU A 59 -21.07 -8.52 -9.51
C LEU A 59 -22.47 -8.10 -9.02
N ARG A 60 -22.53 -7.19 -8.05
CA ARG A 60 -23.80 -6.67 -7.50
C ARG A 60 -24.53 -5.78 -8.51
N MET A 61 -23.78 -5.10 -9.38
CA MET A 61 -24.30 -4.11 -10.32
C MET A 61 -24.55 -4.66 -11.74
N ASN A 62 -23.95 -5.79 -12.11
CA ASN A 62 -24.02 -6.32 -13.49
C ASN A 62 -24.56 -7.74 -13.52
N ALA A 63 -25.84 -7.93 -13.84
CA ALA A 63 -26.49 -9.24 -13.85
C ALA A 63 -25.90 -10.19 -14.92
N ASP A 64 -25.65 -9.68 -16.12
CA ASP A 64 -25.22 -10.49 -17.26
C ASP A 64 -23.75 -10.93 -17.19
N ALA A 65 -22.92 -10.20 -16.44
CA ALA A 65 -21.49 -10.48 -16.28
C ALA A 65 -21.18 -11.39 -15.08
N ARG A 66 -22.18 -11.81 -14.30
CA ARG A 66 -21.94 -12.46 -12.99
C ARG A 66 -21.14 -13.75 -13.07
N VAL A 67 -21.36 -14.55 -14.10
CA VAL A 67 -20.65 -15.84 -14.24
C VAL A 67 -19.16 -15.58 -14.47
N GLN A 68 -18.83 -14.66 -15.37
CA GLN A 68 -17.46 -14.29 -15.70
C GLN A 68 -16.77 -13.64 -14.50
N LEU A 69 -17.42 -12.71 -13.82
CA LEU A 69 -16.90 -12.09 -12.59
C LEU A 69 -16.66 -13.13 -11.49
N ALA A 70 -17.56 -14.09 -11.30
CA ALA A 70 -17.39 -15.16 -10.32
C ALA A 70 -16.23 -16.11 -10.67
N GLN A 71 -15.97 -16.33 -11.96
CA GLN A 71 -14.83 -17.13 -12.43
C GLN A 71 -13.50 -16.40 -12.20
N LEU A 72 -13.43 -15.10 -12.49
CA LEU A 72 -12.25 -14.26 -12.19
C LEU A 72 -11.92 -14.29 -10.69
N MET A 73 -12.89 -13.92 -9.86
CA MET A 73 -12.71 -13.88 -8.40
C MET A 73 -12.30 -15.23 -7.79
N ARG A 74 -12.61 -16.36 -8.43
CA ARG A 74 -12.16 -17.68 -7.94
C ARG A 74 -10.64 -17.82 -8.04
N VAL A 75 -10.07 -17.35 -9.14
CA VAL A 75 -8.63 -17.50 -9.38
C VAL A 75 -7.84 -16.47 -8.59
N GLU A 76 -8.28 -15.21 -8.59
CA GLU A 76 -7.67 -14.15 -7.76
C GLU A 76 -7.71 -14.47 -6.28
N GLN A 77 -8.80 -15.06 -5.77
CA GLN A 77 -8.81 -15.49 -4.36
C GLN A 77 -7.69 -16.50 -4.06
N HIS A 78 -7.31 -17.36 -5.02
CA HIS A 78 -6.16 -18.24 -4.87
C HIS A 78 -4.83 -17.49 -4.97
N GLN A 79 -4.72 -16.47 -5.83
CA GLN A 79 -3.55 -15.60 -5.92
C GLN A 79 -3.35 -14.80 -4.63
N ALA A 80 -4.37 -14.06 -4.19
CA ALA A 80 -4.42 -13.36 -2.90
C ALA A 80 -3.97 -14.26 -1.74
N THR A 81 -4.49 -15.50 -1.69
CA THR A 81 -4.08 -16.47 -0.66
C THR A 81 -2.61 -16.83 -0.78
N THR A 82 -2.14 -17.14 -1.98
CA THR A 82 -0.75 -17.53 -2.21
C THR A 82 0.22 -16.43 -1.81
N ILE A 83 -0.11 -15.17 -2.13
CA ILE A 83 0.72 -14.02 -1.81
C ILE A 83 0.71 -13.73 -0.31
N ASN A 84 -0.46 -13.67 0.31
CA ASN A 84 -0.58 -13.43 1.75
C ASN A 84 0.22 -14.45 2.56
N TRP A 85 0.23 -15.71 2.12
CA TRP A 85 0.92 -16.81 2.81
C TRP A 85 2.42 -16.88 2.53
N LEU A 86 2.96 -15.95 1.73
CA LEU A 86 4.41 -15.72 1.67
C LEU A 86 4.94 -15.16 2.99
N ILE A 87 4.14 -14.39 3.73
CA ILE A 87 4.53 -13.87 5.05
C ILE A 87 4.31 -14.98 6.09
N GLY A 88 5.42 -15.53 6.59
CA GLY A 88 5.43 -16.68 7.49
C GLY A 88 5.23 -16.32 8.97
N ALA A 89 4.92 -17.34 9.77
CA ALA A 89 4.75 -17.21 11.23
C ALA A 89 6.05 -16.86 11.99
N ASP A 90 7.20 -16.88 11.32
CA ASP A 90 8.46 -16.41 11.86
C ASP A 90 8.51 -14.87 11.97
N HIS A 91 7.65 -14.15 11.24
CA HIS A 91 7.42 -12.72 11.44
C HIS A 91 6.39 -12.54 12.57
N SER A 92 6.79 -11.90 13.67
CA SER A 92 5.83 -11.49 14.69
C SER A 92 4.80 -10.52 14.10
N PRO A 93 3.62 -10.35 14.74
CA PRO A 93 2.65 -9.37 14.28
C PRO A 93 3.25 -7.96 14.18
N LEU A 94 4.10 -7.58 15.14
CA LEU A 94 4.72 -6.26 15.14
C LEU A 94 5.88 -6.16 14.13
N GLU A 95 6.62 -7.25 13.86
CA GLU A 95 7.58 -7.30 12.75
C GLU A 95 6.88 -7.13 11.39
N THR A 96 5.71 -7.75 11.24
CA THR A 96 4.87 -7.60 10.04
C THR A 96 4.37 -6.16 9.91
N THR A 97 3.91 -5.51 11.00
CA THR A 97 3.56 -4.08 11.00
C THR A 97 4.71 -3.19 10.51
N ILE A 98 5.95 -3.41 10.95
CA ILE A 98 7.10 -2.66 10.41
C ILE A 98 7.25 -2.87 8.89
N GLY A 99 6.95 -4.08 8.39
CA GLY A 99 6.92 -4.37 6.96
C GLY A 99 5.82 -3.62 6.20
N TYR A 100 4.64 -3.45 6.80
CA TYR A 100 3.54 -2.65 6.23
C TYR A 100 3.95 -1.18 6.11
N GLU A 101 4.47 -0.60 7.20
CA GLU A 101 4.91 0.80 7.20
C GLU A 101 6.04 1.05 6.19
N GLN A 102 7.00 0.13 6.08
CA GLN A 102 8.03 0.19 5.04
C GLN A 102 7.42 0.14 3.63
N THR A 103 6.39 -0.67 3.42
CA THR A 103 5.72 -0.79 2.13
C THR A 103 5.04 0.53 1.75
N ALA A 104 4.27 1.11 2.67
CA ALA A 104 3.62 2.41 2.48
C ALA A 104 4.64 3.49 2.11
N ILE A 105 5.73 3.61 2.87
CA ILE A 105 6.77 4.61 2.62
C ILE A 105 7.43 4.45 1.25
N GLU A 106 7.95 3.26 0.93
CA GLU A 106 8.79 3.08 -0.26
C GLU A 106 7.95 3.10 -1.55
N VAL A 107 6.72 2.55 -1.51
CA VAL A 107 5.80 2.55 -2.66
C VAL A 107 5.24 3.96 -2.90
N THR A 108 4.74 4.63 -1.86
CA THR A 108 4.20 5.99 -1.98
C THR A 108 5.29 6.97 -2.41
N ALA A 109 6.51 6.85 -1.90
CA ALA A 109 7.63 7.69 -2.34
C ALA A 109 8.00 7.46 -3.81
N SER A 110 7.96 6.22 -4.31
CA SER A 110 8.19 5.96 -5.73
C SER A 110 7.07 6.54 -6.59
N ILE A 111 5.80 6.34 -6.20
CA ILE A 111 4.64 6.85 -6.95
C ILE A 111 4.64 8.37 -6.99
N ALA A 112 4.93 9.04 -5.87
CA ALA A 112 5.00 10.50 -5.81
C ALA A 112 6.05 11.11 -6.75
N GLN A 113 7.08 10.34 -7.13
CA GLN A 113 8.10 10.75 -8.12
C GLN A 113 7.71 10.42 -9.57
N LEU A 114 6.82 9.45 -9.77
CA LEU A 114 6.35 9.01 -11.08
C LEU A 114 5.10 9.77 -11.54
N GLU A 115 4.29 10.26 -10.60
CA GLU A 115 3.05 10.96 -10.89
C GLU A 115 3.30 12.26 -11.65
N SER A 116 2.64 12.38 -12.80
CA SER A 116 2.76 13.54 -13.69
C SER A 116 1.81 14.65 -13.29
N ASP A 117 0.68 14.34 -12.64
CA ASP A 117 -0.23 15.33 -12.08
C ASP A 117 0.36 15.94 -10.79
N PRO A 118 0.69 17.24 -10.77
CA PRO A 118 1.33 17.86 -9.61
C PRO A 118 0.44 17.90 -8.36
N TYR A 119 -0.89 17.93 -8.52
CA TYR A 119 -1.83 17.93 -7.41
C TYR A 119 -1.90 16.55 -6.75
N LEU A 120 -2.03 15.49 -7.56
CA LEU A 120 -2.04 14.12 -7.04
C LEU A 120 -0.67 13.73 -6.46
N ALA A 121 0.43 14.16 -7.09
CA ALA A 121 1.78 14.01 -6.56
C ALA A 121 1.92 14.65 -5.17
N GLN A 122 1.31 15.82 -4.94
CA GLN A 122 1.25 16.45 -3.62
C GLN A 122 0.39 15.63 -2.64
N GLY A 123 -0.71 15.04 -3.08
CA GLY A 123 -1.53 14.12 -2.29
C GLY A 123 -0.77 12.90 -1.80
N TYR A 124 0.07 12.29 -2.65
CA TYR A 124 0.93 11.19 -2.25
C TYR A 124 1.97 11.63 -1.21
N ARG A 125 2.67 12.75 -1.41
CA ARG A 125 3.64 13.28 -0.44
C ARG A 125 3.01 13.66 0.90
N TYR A 126 1.78 14.18 0.87
CA TYR A 126 1.07 14.58 2.08
C TYR A 126 0.78 13.41 3.03
N ALA A 127 0.37 12.27 2.48
CA ALA A 127 0.11 11.05 3.24
C ALA A 127 1.41 10.32 3.61
N LEU A 128 2.44 10.33 2.74
CA LEU A 128 3.78 9.77 3.02
C LEU A 128 4.40 10.29 4.33
N LEU A 129 4.13 11.54 4.70
CA LEU A 129 4.60 12.11 5.97
C LEU A 129 4.02 11.40 7.19
N GLU A 130 2.82 10.82 7.05
CA GLU A 130 2.11 10.12 8.11
C GLU A 130 2.68 8.71 8.30
N ASP A 131 2.76 7.93 7.20
CA ASP A 131 3.35 6.58 7.17
C ASP A 131 4.76 6.57 7.75
N PHE A 132 5.53 7.61 7.41
CA PHE A 132 6.90 7.74 7.89
C PHE A 132 6.98 7.94 9.41
N ASP A 133 6.03 8.68 10.00
CA ASP A 133 5.94 8.80 11.46
C ASP A 133 5.37 7.53 12.11
N HIS A 134 4.45 6.83 11.46
CA HIS A 134 3.92 5.55 11.93
C HIS A 134 5.04 4.50 12.08
N LEU A 135 5.94 4.39 11.10
CA LEU A 135 7.14 3.55 11.20
C LEU A 135 7.94 3.88 12.47
N TYR A 136 8.12 5.17 12.79
CA TYR A 136 8.82 5.60 13.99
C TYR A 136 8.07 5.16 15.27
N ARG A 137 6.74 5.32 15.32
CA ARG A 137 5.92 4.93 16.49
C ARG A 137 5.90 3.42 16.71
N TYR A 138 5.73 2.63 15.65
CA TYR A 138 5.77 1.18 15.76
C TYR A 138 7.17 0.65 16.03
N SER A 139 8.22 1.32 15.57
CA SER A 139 9.61 0.98 15.95
C SER A 139 9.85 1.15 17.45
N ALA A 140 9.31 2.22 18.05
CA ALA A 140 9.33 2.40 19.50
C ALA A 140 8.57 1.30 20.25
N LEU A 141 7.39 0.91 19.73
CA LEU A 141 6.61 -0.18 20.30
C LEU A 141 7.33 -1.54 20.18
N LEU A 142 8.00 -1.80 19.05
CA LEU A 142 8.76 -3.03 18.81
C LEU A 142 9.94 -3.16 19.78
N ASP A 143 10.72 -2.10 19.98
CA ASP A 143 11.81 -2.07 20.96
C ASP A 143 11.25 -2.32 22.37
N ARG A 144 10.15 -1.65 22.72
CA ARG A 144 9.52 -1.77 24.05
C ARG A 144 9.00 -3.17 24.36
N LEU A 145 8.31 -3.81 23.42
CA LEU A 145 7.62 -5.08 23.67
C LEU A 145 8.48 -6.30 23.38
N GLU A 146 9.36 -6.21 22.39
CA GLU A 146 10.12 -7.36 21.89
C GLU A 146 11.64 -7.15 22.00
N GLY A 147 12.12 -5.95 22.34
CA GLY A 147 13.55 -5.65 22.43
C GLY A 147 14.27 -5.80 21.09
N LYS A 148 13.59 -5.56 19.97
CA LYS A 148 14.12 -5.73 18.61
C LYS A 148 14.38 -4.37 17.94
N ASP A 149 15.45 -4.32 17.16
CA ASP A 149 15.75 -3.18 16.28
C ASP A 149 15.00 -3.33 14.96
N ALA A 150 14.06 -2.41 14.71
CA ALA A 150 13.27 -2.35 13.48
C ALA A 150 14.15 -2.19 12.22
N ASN A 151 15.38 -1.67 12.35
CA ASN A 151 16.30 -1.54 11.23
C ASN A 151 16.78 -2.90 10.67
N ASN A 152 16.70 -3.98 11.46
CA ASN A 152 16.94 -5.33 10.95
C ASN A 152 15.81 -5.80 10.01
N ILE A 153 14.60 -5.28 10.21
CA ILE A 153 13.43 -5.61 9.39
C ILE A 153 13.48 -4.76 8.13
N THR A 154 13.67 -3.44 8.25
CA THR A 154 13.80 -2.53 7.10
C THR A 154 15.08 -2.73 6.31
N GLN A 155 16.03 -3.50 6.86
CA GLN A 155 17.37 -3.78 6.31
C GLN A 155 18.18 -2.51 6.02
N GLY A 156 17.91 -1.41 6.74
CA GLY A 156 18.59 -0.13 6.54
C GLY A 156 18.19 0.64 5.28
N TYR A 157 17.20 0.15 4.53
CA TYR A 157 16.71 0.82 3.33
C TYR A 157 15.80 2.02 3.65
N THR A 158 15.15 2.01 4.82
CA THR A 158 14.22 3.06 5.24
C THR A 158 14.71 3.68 6.56
N ASP A 159 14.76 5.01 6.62
CA ASP A 159 15.15 5.74 7.83
C ASP A 159 14.08 5.61 8.92
N ILE A 160 14.49 5.53 10.18
CA ILE A 160 13.59 5.48 11.35
C ILE A 160 13.79 6.75 12.15
N VAL A 161 13.12 7.83 11.73
CA VAL A 161 13.13 9.15 12.37
C VAL A 161 11.71 9.73 12.34
N PRO A 162 11.34 10.65 13.24
CA PRO A 162 10.00 11.23 13.23
C PRO A 162 9.76 12.10 11.98
N ALA A 163 8.50 12.20 11.56
CA ALA A 163 8.03 13.15 10.53
C ALA A 163 6.86 13.98 11.06
N ARG A 164 5.76 14.13 10.30
CA ARG A 164 4.55 14.76 10.84
C ARG A 164 4.09 13.92 12.02
N PRO A 165 3.91 14.50 13.21
CA PRO A 165 3.61 13.66 14.36
C PRO A 165 2.22 13.04 14.28
N THR A 166 2.10 11.74 14.62
CA THR A 166 0.85 10.97 14.51
C THR A 166 -0.35 11.62 15.20
N TRP A 167 -0.15 12.27 16.35
CA TRP A 167 -1.22 12.99 17.05
C TRP A 167 -1.77 14.21 16.29
N GLU A 168 -1.09 14.68 15.23
CA GLU A 168 -1.51 15.75 14.32
C GLU A 168 -2.27 15.25 13.08
N HIS A 169 -2.29 13.93 12.82
CA HIS A 169 -2.87 13.36 11.58
C HIS A 169 -4.40 13.39 11.54
N HIS A 170 -5.01 13.42 12.72
CA HIS A 170 -6.46 13.33 12.90
C HIS A 170 -7.14 14.58 12.33
N ARG A 171 -7.89 14.40 11.24
CA ARG A 171 -8.57 15.47 10.49
C ARG A 171 -10.04 15.15 10.31
N ALA A 172 -10.86 16.18 10.10
CA ALA A 172 -12.29 15.98 9.89
C ALA A 172 -12.55 15.38 8.50
N PRO A 173 -13.59 14.55 8.31
CA PRO A 173 -13.78 13.78 7.07
C PRO A 173 -13.82 14.60 5.78
N GLU A 174 -14.39 15.81 5.81
CA GLU A 174 -14.42 16.71 4.64
C GLU A 174 -13.03 17.20 4.21
N HIS A 175 -12.02 17.03 5.06
CA HIS A 175 -10.62 17.38 4.81
C HIS A 175 -9.77 16.17 4.41
N ASP A 176 -10.31 14.95 4.43
CA ASP A 176 -9.66 13.77 3.85
C ASP A 176 -9.65 13.80 2.33
N LEU A 177 -10.69 14.39 1.72
CA LEU A 177 -10.96 14.28 0.29
C LEU A 177 -9.95 14.99 -0.60
N LEU A 178 -9.65 14.41 -1.74
CA LEU A 178 -8.91 15.00 -2.85
C LEU A 178 -9.83 15.24 -4.04
N GLU A 179 -9.34 16.04 -5.00
CA GLU A 179 -9.94 16.13 -6.32
C GLU A 179 -9.61 14.86 -7.13
N PRO A 180 -10.62 14.21 -7.73
CA PRO A 180 -10.40 13.00 -8.51
C PRO A 180 -9.72 13.32 -9.85
N TYR A 181 -8.98 12.35 -10.39
CA TYR A 181 -8.46 12.48 -11.74
C TYR A 181 -9.59 12.58 -12.78
N GLY A 182 -9.36 13.34 -13.85
CA GLY A 182 -10.32 13.51 -14.94
C GLY A 182 -10.43 12.30 -15.88
N PRO A 183 -11.42 12.26 -16.79
CA PRO A 183 -11.58 11.17 -17.77
C PRO A 183 -10.35 10.99 -18.67
N ASP A 184 -9.66 12.09 -19.00
CA ASP A 184 -8.49 12.12 -19.89
C ASP A 184 -7.16 11.89 -19.15
N ALA A 185 -7.19 11.50 -17.87
CA ALA A 185 -5.98 11.23 -17.09
C ALA A 185 -5.15 10.11 -17.72
N GLU A 186 -3.83 10.24 -17.62
CA GLU A 186 -2.89 9.22 -18.09
C GLU A 186 -3.16 7.87 -17.40
N LEU A 187 -2.90 6.77 -18.11
CA LEU A 187 -3.08 5.43 -17.52
C LEU A 187 -2.25 5.30 -16.24
N SER A 188 -1.00 5.78 -16.22
CA SER A 188 -0.14 5.81 -15.02
C SER A 188 -0.84 6.40 -13.80
N THR A 189 -1.47 7.57 -13.92
CA THR A 189 -2.20 8.22 -12.83
C THR A 189 -3.31 7.33 -12.27
N LYS A 190 -4.06 6.65 -13.14
CA LYS A 190 -5.12 5.71 -12.73
C LYS A 190 -4.54 4.51 -11.97
N LEU A 191 -3.45 3.94 -12.47
CA LEU A 191 -2.77 2.79 -11.84
C LEU A 191 -2.13 3.17 -10.49
N HIS A 192 -1.52 4.35 -10.38
CA HIS A 192 -0.94 4.86 -9.14
C HIS A 192 -1.99 4.99 -8.03
N ALA A 193 -3.11 5.66 -8.34
CA ALA A 193 -4.17 5.92 -7.37
C ALA A 193 -4.81 4.61 -6.89
N LEU A 194 -5.09 3.69 -7.81
CA LEU A 194 -5.64 2.38 -7.47
C LEU A 194 -4.65 1.55 -6.65
N THR A 195 -3.35 1.63 -6.98
CA THR A 195 -2.31 0.87 -6.26
C THR A 195 -2.22 1.25 -4.80
N LEU A 196 -2.20 2.55 -4.49
CA LEU A 196 -2.14 3.01 -3.10
C LEU A 196 -3.46 2.80 -2.36
N THR A 197 -4.60 2.99 -3.04
CA THR A 197 -5.91 2.69 -2.43
C THR A 197 -6.00 1.22 -1.97
N GLY A 198 -5.57 0.29 -2.81
CA GLY A 198 -5.55 -1.14 -2.46
C GLY A 198 -4.52 -1.49 -1.37
N GLY A 199 -3.37 -0.82 -1.37
CA GLY A 199 -2.38 -0.93 -0.29
C GLY A 199 -2.97 -0.55 1.07
N GLU A 200 -3.65 0.60 1.15
CA GLU A 200 -4.19 1.10 2.41
C GLU A 200 -5.35 0.27 2.96
N TYR A 201 -6.21 -0.28 2.08
CA TYR A 201 -7.23 -1.22 2.54
C TYR A 201 -6.63 -2.38 3.33
N GLN A 202 -5.50 -2.91 2.86
CA GLN A 202 -4.85 -4.05 3.48
C GLN A 202 -4.09 -3.68 4.75
N THR A 203 -3.43 -2.52 4.80
CA THR A 203 -2.82 -1.99 6.03
C THR A 203 -3.86 -1.80 7.13
N HIS A 204 -4.96 -1.12 6.82
CA HIS A 204 -6.07 -0.91 7.75
C HIS A 204 -6.67 -2.23 8.25
N ASP A 205 -7.01 -3.15 7.34
CA ASP A 205 -7.60 -4.44 7.71
C ASP A 205 -6.65 -5.28 8.58
N TYR A 206 -5.34 -5.21 8.32
CA TYR A 206 -4.34 -5.84 9.17
C TYR A 206 -4.37 -5.27 10.59
N TYR A 207 -4.37 -3.94 10.75
CA TYR A 207 -4.40 -3.29 12.08
C TYR A 207 -5.68 -3.59 12.85
N MET A 208 -6.83 -3.65 12.17
CA MET A 208 -8.10 -4.00 12.78
C MET A 208 -8.16 -5.44 13.28
N ASN A 209 -7.42 -6.36 12.67
CA ASN A 209 -7.36 -7.76 13.10
C ASN A 209 -6.26 -8.03 14.14
N ILE A 210 -5.15 -7.30 14.08
CA ILE A 210 -3.96 -7.56 14.91
C ILE A 210 -3.94 -6.73 16.19
N GLY A 211 -4.33 -5.45 16.13
CA GLY A 211 -4.41 -4.56 17.29
C GLY A 211 -5.18 -5.18 18.49
N PRO A 212 -6.36 -5.80 18.28
CA PRO A 212 -7.11 -6.45 19.35
C PRO A 212 -6.44 -7.67 20.01
N LEU A 213 -5.38 -8.24 19.41
CA LEU A 213 -4.69 -9.42 19.93
C LEU A 213 -3.62 -9.08 20.97
N PHE A 214 -3.19 -7.82 21.07
CA PHE A 214 -2.22 -7.40 22.07
C PHE A 214 -2.83 -7.37 23.48
N ALA A 215 -2.06 -7.88 24.45
CA ALA A 215 -2.37 -7.76 25.87
C ALA A 215 -1.94 -6.40 26.46
N ASP A 216 -0.90 -5.77 25.89
CA ASP A 216 -0.43 -4.46 26.32
C ASP A 216 -1.46 -3.37 25.94
N PRO A 217 -1.98 -2.57 26.90
CA PRO A 217 -2.99 -1.56 26.61
C PRO A 217 -2.51 -0.45 25.68
N LEU A 218 -1.24 -0.06 25.75
CA LEU A 218 -0.66 0.99 24.93
C LEU A 218 -0.51 0.52 23.48
N ALA A 219 -0.12 -0.74 23.26
CA ALA A 219 -0.12 -1.35 21.94
C ALA A 219 -1.51 -1.31 21.31
N ARG A 220 -2.55 -1.77 22.03
CA ARG A 220 -3.94 -1.74 21.54
C ARG A 220 -4.38 -0.33 21.17
N GLN A 221 -4.02 0.66 21.99
CA GLN A 221 -4.34 2.07 21.74
C GLN A 221 -3.58 2.63 20.54
N LEU A 222 -2.31 2.29 20.35
CA LEU A 222 -1.52 2.73 19.21
C LEU A 222 -2.07 2.17 17.89
N TYR A 223 -2.36 0.87 17.85
CA TYR A 223 -3.01 0.26 16.69
C TYR A 223 -4.37 0.90 16.39
N ALA A 224 -5.17 1.23 17.42
CA ALA A 224 -6.45 1.90 17.22
C ALA A 224 -6.29 3.34 16.69
N GLU A 225 -5.29 4.10 17.19
CA GLU A 225 -5.01 5.45 16.72
C GLU A 225 -4.57 5.44 15.25
N ILE A 226 -3.61 4.58 14.91
CA ILE A 226 -3.05 4.52 13.56
C ILE A 226 -4.06 3.90 12.57
N ALA A 227 -4.81 2.85 12.95
CA ALA A 227 -5.91 2.34 12.11
C ALA A 227 -6.95 3.41 11.77
N SER A 228 -7.21 4.37 12.68
CA SER A 228 -8.07 5.51 12.39
C SER A 228 -7.47 6.42 11.31
N VAL A 229 -6.14 6.56 11.26
CA VAL A 229 -5.43 7.31 10.23
C VAL A 229 -5.43 6.55 8.90
N GLU A 230 -5.20 5.24 8.90
CA GLU A 230 -5.27 4.41 7.67
C GLU A 230 -6.65 4.51 7.00
N SER A 231 -7.73 4.61 7.80
CA SER A 231 -9.08 4.86 7.30
C SER A 231 -9.21 6.23 6.58
N GLN A 232 -8.51 7.26 7.09
CA GLN A 232 -8.40 8.55 6.41
C GLN A 232 -7.58 8.45 5.12
N HIS A 233 -6.54 7.59 5.06
CA HIS A 233 -5.76 7.36 3.84
C HIS A 233 -6.57 6.64 2.76
N ILE A 234 -7.37 5.63 3.14
CA ILE A 234 -8.32 4.98 2.24
C ILE A 234 -9.27 6.03 1.63
N THR A 235 -9.78 6.96 2.43
CA THR A 235 -10.64 8.04 1.93
C THR A 235 -9.88 9.02 1.04
N HIS A 236 -8.66 9.40 1.44
CA HIS A 236 -7.80 10.33 0.72
C HIS A 236 -7.41 9.79 -0.67
N TYR A 237 -6.80 8.60 -0.75
CA TYR A 237 -6.46 7.98 -2.02
C TYR A 237 -7.69 7.51 -2.80
N GLY A 238 -8.69 6.94 -2.13
CA GLY A 238 -9.92 6.48 -2.78
C GLY A 238 -10.69 7.61 -3.44
N SER A 239 -10.63 8.83 -2.90
CA SER A 239 -11.23 10.01 -3.53
C SER A 239 -10.46 10.56 -4.74
N MET A 240 -9.21 10.10 -4.98
CA MET A 240 -8.51 10.37 -6.23
C MET A 240 -9.14 9.59 -7.41
N LEU A 241 -9.78 8.45 -7.14
CA LEU A 241 -10.41 7.63 -8.17
C LEU A 241 -11.62 8.35 -8.77
N ASN A 242 -11.75 8.33 -10.10
CA ASN A 242 -12.81 9.04 -10.79
C ASN A 242 -14.21 8.45 -10.45
N PRO A 243 -15.12 9.23 -9.84
CA PRO A 243 -16.42 8.73 -9.40
C PRO A 243 -17.41 8.51 -10.56
N TYR A 244 -17.08 8.95 -11.77
CA TYR A 244 -17.93 8.83 -12.96
C TYR A 244 -17.58 7.64 -13.86
N GLU A 245 -16.56 6.85 -13.50
CA GLU A 245 -16.26 5.60 -14.20
C GLU A 245 -17.34 4.55 -13.94
N THR A 246 -17.76 3.85 -15.00
CA THR A 246 -18.70 2.73 -14.86
C THR A 246 -18.04 1.56 -14.11
N PRO A 247 -18.84 0.64 -13.50
CA PRO A 247 -18.27 -0.54 -12.87
C PRO A 247 -17.39 -1.40 -13.79
N LEU A 248 -17.64 -1.41 -15.10
CA LEU A 248 -16.82 -2.15 -16.07
C LEU A 248 -15.57 -1.38 -16.50
N GLU A 249 -15.59 -0.04 -16.51
CA GLU A 249 -14.37 0.76 -16.62
C GLU A 249 -13.45 0.52 -15.42
N LYS A 250 -14.01 0.51 -14.20
CA LYS A 250 -13.26 0.21 -12.97
C LYS A 250 -12.68 -1.20 -12.97
N LEU A 251 -13.46 -2.20 -13.39
CA LEU A 251 -12.96 -3.56 -13.59
C LEU A 251 -11.77 -3.58 -14.55
N LEU A 252 -11.91 -2.95 -15.71
CA LEU A 252 -10.87 -2.94 -16.75
C LEU A 252 -9.58 -2.27 -16.28
N ILE A 253 -9.68 -1.15 -15.55
CA ILE A 253 -8.53 -0.47 -14.94
C ILE A 253 -7.91 -1.35 -13.84
N SER A 254 -8.73 -2.05 -13.05
CA SER A 254 -8.26 -2.98 -12.01
C SER A 254 -7.41 -4.11 -12.58
N GLU A 255 -7.88 -4.82 -13.62
CA GLU A 255 -7.08 -5.87 -14.26
C GLU A 255 -5.77 -5.33 -14.82
N ALA A 256 -5.80 -4.14 -15.44
CA ALA A 256 -4.60 -3.50 -15.98
C ALA A 256 -3.60 -3.13 -14.87
N CYS A 257 -4.11 -2.73 -13.69
CA CYS A 257 -3.30 -2.44 -12.51
C CYS A 257 -2.61 -3.69 -11.96
N GLU A 258 -3.30 -4.83 -11.94
CA GLU A 258 -2.70 -6.10 -11.53
C GLU A 258 -1.59 -6.52 -12.51
N VAL A 259 -1.85 -6.49 -13.82
CA VAL A 259 -0.82 -6.76 -14.86
C VAL A 259 0.40 -5.85 -14.69
N TRP A 260 0.19 -4.55 -14.50
CA TRP A 260 1.27 -3.57 -14.35
C TRP A 260 2.11 -3.84 -13.09
N ASN A 261 1.47 -4.10 -11.95
CA ASN A 261 2.18 -4.37 -10.69
C ASN A 261 2.90 -5.72 -10.70
N TYR A 262 2.31 -6.79 -11.25
CA TYR A 262 2.99 -8.08 -11.41
C TYR A 262 4.19 -8.00 -12.35
N ALA A 263 4.07 -7.28 -13.47
CA ALA A 263 5.18 -7.05 -14.39
C ALA A 263 6.32 -6.28 -13.70
N GLY A 264 5.99 -5.23 -12.93
CA GLY A 264 6.95 -4.46 -12.15
C GLY A 264 7.65 -5.30 -11.07
N CYS A 265 6.91 -6.18 -10.39
CA CYS A 265 7.45 -7.12 -9.40
C CYS A 265 8.38 -8.15 -10.04
N ALA A 266 7.94 -8.82 -11.10
CA ALA A 266 8.73 -9.82 -11.81
C ALA A 266 10.05 -9.24 -12.38
N ALA A 267 10.00 -8.02 -12.90
CA ALA A 267 11.17 -7.34 -13.47
C ALA A 267 12.26 -7.02 -12.43
N GLN A 268 11.90 -6.90 -11.14
CA GLN A 268 12.79 -6.40 -10.09
C GLN A 268 13.06 -7.40 -8.96
N GLU A 269 12.31 -8.51 -8.87
CA GLU A 269 12.44 -9.51 -7.80
C GLU A 269 13.76 -10.26 -7.90
N THR A 270 14.58 -10.28 -6.85
CA THR A 270 15.90 -10.94 -6.85
C THR A 270 15.82 -12.42 -6.47
N ASN A 271 14.82 -12.82 -5.67
CA ASN A 271 14.60 -14.22 -5.32
C ASN A 271 13.99 -14.98 -6.52
N PRO A 272 14.69 -15.95 -7.12
CA PRO A 272 14.23 -16.62 -8.34
C PRO A 272 12.94 -17.40 -8.16
N ARG A 273 12.67 -17.92 -6.96
CA ARG A 273 11.42 -18.64 -6.65
C ARG A 273 10.24 -17.67 -6.61
N ILE A 274 10.43 -16.52 -5.97
CA ILE A 274 9.38 -15.51 -5.86
C ILE A 274 9.16 -14.81 -7.21
N ARG A 275 10.23 -14.58 -7.98
CA ARG A 275 10.12 -14.08 -9.36
C ARG A 275 9.26 -15.00 -10.22
N ALA A 276 9.49 -16.32 -10.17
CA ALA A 276 8.69 -17.29 -10.92
C ALA A 276 7.19 -17.26 -10.52
N LEU A 277 6.89 -16.90 -9.26
CA LEU A 277 5.51 -16.70 -8.82
C LEU A 277 4.91 -15.43 -9.46
N TRP A 278 5.64 -14.31 -9.45
CA TRP A 278 5.21 -13.08 -10.11
C TRP A 278 5.03 -13.25 -11.62
N GLU A 279 5.93 -13.95 -12.29
CA GLU A 279 5.81 -14.27 -13.72
C GLU A 279 4.59 -15.15 -14.00
N ARG A 280 4.29 -16.12 -13.12
CA ARG A 280 3.09 -16.96 -13.25
C ARG A 280 1.82 -16.13 -13.11
N PHE A 281 1.73 -15.26 -12.11
CA PHE A 281 0.54 -14.46 -11.86
C PHE A 281 0.39 -13.34 -12.88
N LEU A 282 1.48 -12.77 -13.40
CA LEU A 282 1.44 -11.91 -14.58
C LEU A 282 0.73 -12.58 -15.77
N GLU A 283 1.07 -13.83 -16.07
CA GLU A 283 0.42 -14.58 -17.15
C GLU A 283 -1.07 -14.86 -16.84
N TYR A 284 -1.43 -15.01 -15.56
CA TYR A 284 -2.82 -15.18 -15.15
C TYR A 284 -3.62 -13.90 -15.34
N GLU A 285 -3.07 -12.76 -14.90
CA GLU A 285 -3.70 -11.45 -15.02
C GLU A 285 -3.85 -10.98 -16.46
N LEU A 286 -2.91 -11.33 -17.35
CA LEU A 286 -3.11 -11.11 -18.78
C LEU A 286 -4.33 -11.88 -19.31
N GLY A 287 -4.58 -13.09 -18.78
CA GLY A 287 -5.80 -13.85 -19.07
C GLY A 287 -7.06 -13.20 -18.50
N HIS A 288 -6.99 -12.64 -17.29
CA HIS A 288 -8.10 -11.93 -16.66
C HIS A 288 -8.46 -10.65 -17.42
N LEU A 289 -7.45 -9.87 -17.80
CA LEU A 289 -7.60 -8.69 -18.62
C LEU A 289 -8.32 -9.00 -19.95
N GLN A 290 -8.02 -10.12 -20.61
CA GLN A 290 -8.75 -10.53 -21.81
C GLN A 290 -10.25 -10.78 -21.56
N VAL A 291 -10.61 -11.30 -20.39
CA VAL A 291 -12.02 -11.46 -19.98
C VAL A 291 -12.66 -10.09 -19.76
N ALA A 292 -11.99 -9.16 -19.06
CA ALA A 292 -12.49 -7.81 -18.83
C ALA A 292 -12.64 -7.02 -20.14
N LEU A 293 -11.66 -7.09 -21.05
CA LEU A 293 -11.73 -6.50 -22.38
C LEU A 293 -12.95 -7.00 -23.17
N LYS A 294 -13.23 -8.31 -23.10
CA LYS A 294 -14.39 -8.90 -23.75
C LYS A 294 -15.70 -8.42 -23.13
N LEU A 295 -15.79 -8.44 -21.79
CA LEU A 295 -16.98 -7.96 -21.07
C LEU A 295 -17.28 -6.50 -21.38
N PHE A 296 -16.26 -5.64 -21.39
CA PHE A 296 -16.40 -4.23 -21.73
C PHE A 296 -16.96 -4.04 -23.15
N LYS A 297 -16.37 -4.73 -24.15
CA LYS A 297 -16.87 -4.68 -25.54
C LYS A 297 -18.29 -5.20 -25.69
N ASP A 298 -18.65 -6.25 -24.96
CA ASP A 298 -19.97 -6.88 -25.08
C ASP A 298 -21.08 -6.06 -24.40
N VAL A 299 -20.79 -5.46 -23.25
CA VAL A 299 -21.78 -4.76 -22.41
C VAL A 299 -21.79 -3.26 -22.71
N GLU A 300 -20.64 -2.59 -22.65
CA GLU A 300 -20.52 -1.14 -22.84
C GLU A 300 -20.50 -0.75 -24.32
N ARG A 301 -20.22 -1.72 -25.23
CA ARG A 301 -20.15 -1.49 -26.69
C ARG A 301 -19.15 -0.40 -27.10
N ARG A 302 -18.09 -0.23 -26.30
CA ARG A 302 -17.02 0.75 -26.47
C ARG A 302 -15.68 0.10 -26.73
N ASP A 303 -14.72 0.87 -27.24
CA ASP A 303 -13.36 0.38 -27.44
C ASP A 303 -12.55 0.49 -26.13
N PRO A 304 -11.99 -0.60 -25.58
CA PRO A 304 -11.13 -0.53 -24.40
C PRO A 304 -9.93 0.40 -24.54
N ALA A 305 -9.47 0.69 -25.75
CA ALA A 305 -8.40 1.67 -25.99
C ALA A 305 -8.79 3.09 -25.53
N GLU A 306 -10.09 3.41 -25.41
CA GLU A 306 -10.57 4.65 -24.78
C GLU A 306 -10.14 4.77 -23.30
N ILE A 307 -9.95 3.64 -22.62
CA ILE A 307 -9.62 3.57 -21.19
C ILE A 307 -8.12 3.31 -20.99
N LEU A 308 -7.55 2.39 -21.76
CA LEU A 308 -6.18 1.88 -21.62
C LEU A 308 -5.16 2.57 -22.54
N GLY A 309 -5.60 3.53 -23.37
CA GLY A 309 -4.73 4.21 -24.33
C GLY A 309 -4.16 3.27 -25.39
N ASP A 310 -2.85 3.35 -25.61
CA ASP A 310 -2.14 2.49 -26.58
C ASP A 310 -1.85 1.07 -26.06
N GLY A 311 -2.23 0.80 -24.81
CA GLY A 311 -2.01 -0.47 -24.12
C GLY A 311 -0.56 -0.71 -23.69
N LEU A 312 0.35 0.26 -23.84
CA LEU A 312 1.72 0.13 -23.32
C LEU A 312 1.74 0.35 -21.81
N LEU A 313 2.53 -0.47 -21.12
CA LEU A 313 2.71 -0.31 -19.68
C LEU A 313 3.54 0.96 -19.39
N PRO A 314 3.07 1.85 -18.48
CA PRO A 314 3.86 2.97 -18.01
C PRO A 314 5.04 2.49 -17.14
N ARG A 315 5.95 3.41 -16.81
CA ARG A 315 7.09 3.11 -15.94
C ARG A 315 6.63 2.54 -14.60
N PHE A 316 7.25 1.45 -14.16
CA PHE A 316 6.91 0.76 -12.90
C PHE A 316 7.39 1.52 -11.65
N ILE A 317 6.75 1.22 -10.53
CA ILE A 317 7.25 1.51 -9.17
C ILE A 317 8.68 0.98 -9.03
N GLU A 318 9.58 1.79 -8.48
CA GLU A 318 10.94 1.41 -8.18
C GLU A 318 11.05 0.89 -6.74
N PHE A 319 11.22 -0.42 -6.60
CA PHE A 319 11.40 -1.08 -5.31
C PHE A 319 12.86 -1.00 -4.85
N LYS A 320 13.24 0.18 -4.39
CA LYS A 320 14.56 0.51 -3.85
C LYS A 320 14.42 1.58 -2.76
N SER A 321 15.47 1.77 -1.97
CA SER A 321 15.51 2.81 -0.93
C SER A 321 15.21 4.21 -1.49
N GLN A 322 14.22 4.90 -0.91
CA GLN A 322 13.80 6.25 -1.27
C GLN A 322 14.26 7.33 -0.28
N ARG A 323 15.19 7.02 0.63
CA ARG A 323 15.64 7.91 1.74
C ARG A 323 15.90 9.35 1.32
N GLY A 324 16.62 9.55 0.21
CA GLY A 324 16.96 10.89 -0.26
C GLY A 324 15.73 11.73 -0.65
N PHE A 325 14.72 11.09 -1.24
CA PHE A 325 13.45 11.76 -1.56
C PHE A 325 12.64 12.02 -0.29
N VAL A 326 12.43 10.99 0.55
CA VAL A 326 11.62 11.09 1.77
C VAL A 326 12.16 12.18 2.70
N ARG A 327 13.48 12.26 2.91
CA ARG A 327 14.10 13.33 3.72
C ARG A 327 13.75 14.74 3.24
N ARG A 328 13.75 14.96 1.92
CA ARG A 328 13.37 16.27 1.36
C ARG A 328 11.90 16.57 1.58
N VAL A 329 11.01 15.57 1.48
CA VAL A 329 9.58 15.75 1.76
C VAL A 329 9.39 16.11 3.24
N VAL A 330 10.01 15.37 4.16
CA VAL A 330 9.96 15.66 5.60
C VAL A 330 10.50 17.06 5.92
N GLU A 331 11.64 17.44 5.34
CA GLU A 331 12.25 18.76 5.58
C GLU A 331 11.36 19.93 5.11
N ASN A 332 10.65 19.78 3.99
CA ASN A 332 9.95 20.88 3.35
C ASN A 332 8.43 20.91 3.60
N GLU A 333 7.80 19.77 3.89
CA GLU A 333 6.34 19.63 3.79
C GLU A 333 5.66 19.20 5.11
N THR A 334 6.41 18.97 6.20
CA THR A 334 5.86 18.49 7.50
C THR A 334 4.76 19.39 8.09
N SER A 335 4.82 20.71 7.88
CA SER A 335 3.83 21.67 8.38
C SER A 335 2.54 21.73 7.56
N MET A 336 2.48 21.05 6.43
CA MET A 336 1.33 21.10 5.53
C MET A 336 0.06 20.55 6.20
N ARG A 337 -1.07 21.21 5.97
CA ARG A 337 -2.41 20.87 6.46
C ARG A 337 -3.42 20.86 5.32
N LYS A 338 -4.69 20.59 5.64
CA LYS A 338 -5.78 20.59 4.68
C LYS A 338 -6.94 21.51 5.03
N LEU A 339 -7.52 22.08 3.98
CA LEU A 339 -8.79 22.79 3.99
C LEU A 339 -9.60 22.37 2.76
N GLY A 340 -10.61 21.54 2.99
CA GLY A 340 -11.28 20.78 1.93
C GLY A 340 -10.29 19.91 1.17
N THR A 341 -10.24 20.09 -0.15
CA THR A 341 -9.31 19.42 -1.06
C THR A 341 -7.94 20.12 -1.18
N GLN A 342 -7.79 21.31 -0.58
CA GLN A 342 -6.59 22.12 -0.71
C GLN A 342 -5.52 21.75 0.32
N PHE A 343 -4.26 21.79 -0.11
CA PHE A 343 -3.10 21.75 0.77
C PHE A 343 -2.75 23.17 1.19
N VAL A 344 -2.73 23.43 2.50
CA VAL A 344 -2.59 24.77 3.08
C VAL A 344 -1.52 24.78 4.17
N ASP A 345 -1.09 25.98 4.56
CA ASP A 345 -0.21 26.17 5.71
C ASP A 345 -0.96 25.87 7.02
N GLU A 346 -0.20 25.63 8.09
CA GLU A 346 -0.75 25.25 9.40
C GLU A 346 -1.75 26.26 9.97
N ALA A 347 -1.56 27.55 9.68
CA ALA A 347 -2.45 28.62 10.15
C ALA A 347 -3.85 28.59 9.50
N ASP A 348 -3.97 27.99 8.32
CA ASP A 348 -5.19 27.98 7.51
C ASP A 348 -5.93 26.64 7.57
N GLU A 349 -5.50 25.74 8.47
CA GLU A 349 -6.12 24.44 8.65
C GLU A 349 -7.62 24.52 8.95
N GLY A 350 -8.38 23.59 8.37
CA GLY A 350 -9.81 23.45 8.61
C GLY A 350 -10.19 23.44 10.11
N ALA A 351 -11.03 24.38 10.52
CA ALA A 351 -11.45 24.51 11.91
C ALA A 351 -12.17 23.27 12.47
N SER A 352 -12.83 22.46 11.60
CA SER A 352 -13.39 21.17 11.99
C SER A 352 -12.31 20.12 12.27
N SER A 353 -11.21 20.08 11.51
CA SER A 353 -10.05 19.22 11.83
C SER A 353 -9.47 19.56 13.20
N LEU A 354 -9.30 20.84 13.52
CA LEU A 354 -8.81 21.26 14.83
C LEU A 354 -9.72 20.78 15.96
N ARG A 355 -11.05 20.95 15.81
CA ARG A 355 -12.03 20.47 16.81
C ARG A 355 -12.02 18.95 16.94
N TYR A 356 -12.01 18.23 15.82
CA TYR A 356 -11.98 16.78 15.80
C TYR A 356 -10.71 16.24 16.48
N ARG A 357 -9.55 16.80 16.15
CA ARG A 357 -8.26 16.43 16.75
C ARG A 357 -8.21 16.69 18.25
N LEU A 358 -8.77 17.80 18.72
CA LEU A 358 -8.91 18.08 20.15
C LEU A 358 -9.77 17.03 20.85
N GLN A 359 -10.84 16.56 20.20
CA GLN A 359 -11.73 15.55 20.76
C GLN A 359 -11.05 14.18 20.88
N VAL A 360 -10.44 13.68 19.80
CA VAL A 360 -9.82 12.34 19.82
C VAL A 360 -8.57 12.30 20.73
N ASN A 361 -7.85 13.42 20.85
CA ASN A 361 -6.68 13.54 21.74
C ASN A 361 -6.99 14.08 23.14
N ALA A 362 -8.26 14.20 23.54
CA ALA A 362 -8.66 14.89 24.78
C ALA A 362 -8.03 14.31 26.06
N THR A 363 -7.61 13.04 26.03
CA THR A 363 -6.97 12.34 27.16
C THR A 363 -5.51 11.96 26.90
N GLY A 364 -4.89 12.59 25.90
CA GLY A 364 -3.55 12.27 25.41
C GLY A 364 -3.58 11.47 24.12
N SER A 365 -2.39 11.21 23.57
CA SER A 365 -2.21 10.46 22.32
C SER A 365 -1.37 9.20 22.57
N PRO A 366 -1.85 8.01 22.14
CA PRO A 366 -1.11 6.75 22.23
C PRO A 366 0.27 6.80 21.57
N SER A 367 0.39 7.40 20.40
CA SER A 367 1.64 7.57 19.65
C SER A 367 2.67 8.43 20.39
N ARG A 368 2.22 9.52 21.04
CA ARG A 368 3.09 10.28 21.97
C ARG A 368 3.59 9.39 23.09
N ASN A 369 2.69 8.64 23.74
CA ASN A 369 3.03 7.81 24.89
C ASN A 369 3.95 6.64 24.53
N ALA A 370 3.74 5.99 23.38
CA ALA A 370 4.53 4.87 22.90
C ALA A 370 6.00 5.24 22.63
N SER A 371 6.27 6.52 22.37
CA SER A 371 7.60 7.00 21.97
C SER A 371 8.13 8.15 22.83
N ALA A 372 7.49 8.47 23.97
CA ALA A 372 7.77 9.67 24.76
C ALA A 372 9.22 9.82 25.24
N THR A 373 9.88 8.70 25.55
CA THR A 373 11.28 8.65 25.99
C THR A 373 12.16 7.87 25.02
N TRP A 374 11.67 7.62 23.81
CA TRP A 374 12.35 6.81 22.82
C TRP A 374 12.93 7.69 21.73
N THR A 375 14.16 7.38 21.33
CA THR A 375 14.79 7.93 20.14
C THR A 375 15.53 6.76 19.50
N TRP A 376 15.34 6.58 18.19
CA TRP A 376 16.02 5.50 17.50
C TRP A 376 17.54 5.73 17.56
N THR A 377 18.26 4.65 17.87
CA THR A 377 19.72 4.56 17.87
C THR A 377 20.08 3.19 17.31
N PRO A 378 21.17 3.03 16.54
CA PRO A 378 21.56 1.71 16.04
C PRO A 378 21.67 0.67 17.17
N GLY A 379 21.04 -0.48 17.01
CA GLY A 379 20.95 -1.51 18.05
C GLY A 379 19.70 -1.37 18.94
N THR A 380 19.61 -2.17 20.01
CA THR A 380 18.44 -2.23 20.91
C THR A 380 18.69 -1.43 22.19
N GLU A 381 17.70 -1.31 23.07
CA GLU A 381 17.85 -0.63 24.37
C GLU A 381 19.10 -1.09 25.15
N LEU A 382 19.44 -2.39 25.10
CA LEU A 382 20.64 -2.94 25.78
C LEU A 382 21.97 -2.42 25.24
N ALA A 383 21.99 -1.90 24.01
CA ALA A 383 23.18 -1.28 23.44
C ALA A 383 23.35 0.18 23.88
N ARG A 384 22.31 0.81 24.44
CA ARG A 384 22.33 2.22 24.88
C ARG A 384 23.18 2.36 26.15
N GLY A 385 24.21 3.19 26.09
CA GLY A 385 25.12 3.44 27.22
C GLY A 385 26.37 2.57 27.27
N LEU A 386 26.55 1.64 26.32
CA LEU A 386 27.84 1.00 26.11
C LEU A 386 28.79 2.00 25.42
N GLU A 387 29.92 2.32 26.06
CA GLU A 387 30.97 3.09 25.38
C GLU A 387 31.39 2.37 24.10
N PRO A 388 31.62 3.08 22.98
CA PRO A 388 32.15 2.46 21.78
C PRO A 388 33.44 1.74 22.13
N VAL A 389 33.43 0.40 21.99
CA VAL A 389 34.63 -0.42 22.17
C VAL A 389 35.67 0.13 21.21
N LYS A 390 36.70 0.80 21.77
CA LYS A 390 37.85 1.25 20.99
C LYS A 390 38.40 0.01 20.29
N ARG A 391 38.18 -0.10 18.97
CA ARG A 391 38.87 -1.11 18.17
C ARG A 391 40.37 -0.87 18.37
N ALA A 392 41.05 -1.86 18.93
CA ALA A 392 42.51 -1.88 18.89
C ALA A 392 42.92 -1.81 17.41
N ALA A 393 43.85 -0.90 17.13
CA ALA A 393 44.30 -0.52 15.80
C ALA A 393 44.88 -1.69 14.99
#